data_AF-A0A0R2A691-F1
#
_entry.id   AF-A0A0R2A691-F1
#
_cell.length_a   1.000
_cell.length_b   1.000
_cell.length_c   1.000
_cell.angle_alpha   90.00
_cell.angle_beta   90.00
_cell.angle_gamma   90.00
#
_symmetry.space_group_name_H-M   'P 1'
#
loop_
_entity.id
_entity.type
_entity.pdbx_description
1 polymer ?
#
loop_
_entity_poly.entity_id
_entity_poly.type
_entity_poly.pdbx_seq_one_letter_code
_entity_poly.pdbx_strand_id
1 'polypeptide(L)'
;MVRKQRDNGGGEKVAEKEQYCPNCGTKLTGHPKFCPKCGLQLTQNQDDAVSGESMGTTNQAPTPKRPHNKKKRVIIVILLALVIILVIVGGYLIKKTVSETSVDSDQSAQSSQSATYQSSRSQHSSASSSSQQEQASVASSDSITGDDQLVKATMTPNQTAAAIAVYADRVSIWPAISSDGMASHLNVAIETNNFDLSYEGQDNVRYDVQAGDNGTSPMLCYTLKNGTVALYTVYGDEEGEISPMSTTTLTQIVDYLNSENEAQSVENLAQKVVISDQR
;
A
#
# COMPACT_ATOMS: atom_id res chain seq x y z
N MET A 1 -32.30 -62.82 31.24
CA MET A 1 -31.12 -61.98 31.59
C MET A 1 -29.91 -62.51 30.82
N VAL A 2 -28.89 -61.76 30.38
CA VAL A 2 -28.67 -60.35 29.94
C VAL A 2 -27.15 -60.17 29.81
N ARG A 3 -26.65 -59.49 28.75
CA ARG A 3 -25.21 -59.31 28.37
C ARG A 3 -24.56 -60.60 27.82
N LYS A 4 -23.87 -60.68 26.67
CA LYS A 4 -23.27 -59.74 25.68
C LYS A 4 -21.95 -59.07 26.09
N GLN A 5 -21.06 -58.93 25.10
CA GLN A 5 -19.77 -58.19 25.05
C GLN A 5 -18.55 -58.95 25.64
N ARG A 6 -17.33 -58.73 25.15
CA ARG A 6 -16.82 -57.64 24.29
C ARG A 6 -16.16 -58.11 22.98
N ASP A 7 -16.13 -57.19 22.03
CA ASP A 7 -15.65 -57.35 20.65
C ASP A 7 -14.20 -56.84 20.47
N ASN A 8 -13.69 -56.93 19.23
CA ASN A 8 -12.32 -56.59 18.84
C ASN A 8 -11.88 -55.15 19.16
N GLY A 9 -10.59 -54.99 19.48
CA GLY A 9 -9.86 -53.73 19.31
C GLY A 9 -9.00 -53.78 18.05
N GLY A 10 -9.34 -52.98 17.04
CA GLY A 10 -8.54 -52.75 15.83
C GLY A 10 -8.52 -51.27 15.52
N GLY A 11 -7.37 -50.61 15.69
CA GLY A 11 -7.26 -49.16 15.58
C GLY A 11 -7.09 -48.70 14.14
N GLU A 12 -8.07 -47.95 13.64
CA GLU A 12 -8.00 -47.33 12.31
C GLU A 12 -7.18 -46.02 12.37
N LYS A 13 -6.20 -45.88 11.47
CA LYS A 13 -5.32 -44.70 11.43
C LYS A 13 -5.96 -43.59 10.61
N VAL A 14 -6.55 -42.61 11.29
CA VAL A 14 -7.00 -41.35 10.66
C VAL A 14 -5.78 -40.61 10.13
N ALA A 15 -5.79 -40.27 8.84
CA ALA A 15 -4.76 -39.43 8.23
C ALA A 15 -5.02 -37.96 8.58
N GLU A 16 -4.06 -37.30 9.25
CA GLU A 16 -4.18 -35.88 9.60
C GLU A 16 -4.03 -35.02 8.34
N LYS A 17 -5.14 -34.41 7.89
CA LYS A 17 -5.16 -33.41 6.81
C LYS A 17 -4.42 -32.17 7.30
N GLU A 18 -3.17 -32.00 6.87
CA GLU A 18 -2.37 -30.83 7.25
C GLU A 18 -3.08 -29.52 6.88
N GLN A 19 -3.15 -28.58 7.82
CA GLN A 19 -3.68 -27.24 7.60
C GLN A 19 -2.60 -26.21 7.90
N TYR A 20 -2.70 -25.05 7.27
CA TYR A 20 -1.73 -23.97 7.39
C TYR A 20 -2.47 -22.66 7.69
N CYS A 21 -1.91 -21.81 8.55
CA CYS A 21 -2.54 -20.55 8.90
C CYS A 21 -2.53 -19.59 7.70
N PRO A 22 -3.68 -19.07 7.24
CA PRO A 22 -3.74 -18.21 6.06
C PRO A 22 -3.05 -16.85 6.25
N ASN A 23 -2.86 -16.38 7.48
CA ASN A 23 -2.17 -15.11 7.78
C ASN A 23 -0.64 -15.24 7.94
N CYS A 24 -0.10 -16.43 8.28
CA CYS A 24 1.33 -16.55 8.62
C CYS A 24 2.01 -17.86 8.22
N GLY A 25 1.40 -18.64 7.31
CA GLY A 25 1.97 -19.87 6.74
C GLY A 25 2.29 -20.99 7.75
N THR A 26 1.92 -20.83 9.01
CA THR A 26 2.32 -21.76 10.08
C THR A 26 1.48 -23.02 10.03
N LYS A 27 2.15 -24.18 9.98
CA LYS A 27 1.52 -25.49 10.05
C LYS A 27 0.69 -25.61 11.33
N LEU A 28 -0.58 -25.94 11.16
CA LEU A 28 -1.57 -26.15 12.21
C LEU A 28 -1.68 -27.66 12.44
N THR A 29 -1.40 -28.09 13.66
CA THR A 29 -1.64 -29.48 14.11
C THR A 29 -3.06 -29.60 14.63
N GLY A 30 -3.84 -30.52 14.07
CA GLY A 30 -5.28 -30.65 14.33
C GLY A 30 -6.06 -29.38 13.98
N HIS A 31 -6.93 -28.95 14.90
CA HIS A 31 -7.87 -27.85 14.68
C HIS A 31 -7.82 -26.80 15.82
N PRO A 32 -6.75 -25.99 15.90
CA PRO A 32 -6.63 -24.97 16.93
C PRO A 32 -7.54 -23.78 16.59
N LYS A 33 -8.35 -23.31 17.55
CA LYS A 33 -9.25 -22.14 17.37
C LYS A 33 -8.52 -20.82 17.13
N PHE A 34 -7.23 -20.76 17.42
CA PHE A 34 -6.35 -19.60 17.23
C PHE A 34 -5.00 -20.09 16.69
N CYS A 35 -4.38 -19.36 15.78
CA CYS A 35 -3.03 -19.70 15.32
C CYS A 35 -1.99 -19.44 16.43
N PRO A 36 -1.15 -20.43 16.79
CA PRO A 36 -0.17 -20.25 17.87
C PRO A 36 0.98 -19.29 17.54
N LYS A 37 1.21 -18.92 16.27
CA LYS A 37 2.27 -17.97 15.87
C LYS A 37 1.79 -16.53 15.67
N CYS A 38 0.56 -16.32 15.19
CA CYS A 38 0.05 -14.97 14.87
C CYS A 38 -1.26 -14.58 15.59
N GLY A 39 -1.86 -15.45 16.41
CA GLY A 39 -3.09 -15.15 17.14
C GLY A 39 -4.38 -15.10 16.31
N LEU A 40 -4.33 -15.23 14.98
CA LEU A 40 -5.50 -15.25 14.11
C LEU A 40 -6.54 -16.26 14.60
N GLN A 41 -7.81 -15.84 14.71
CA GLN A 41 -8.92 -16.75 14.97
C GLN A 41 -9.22 -17.64 13.77
N LEU A 42 -9.20 -18.95 14.00
CA LEU A 42 -9.40 -19.99 13.01
C LEU A 42 -10.78 -20.61 13.26
N THR A 43 -11.82 -19.93 12.81
CA THR A 43 -13.21 -20.40 12.91
C THR A 43 -13.41 -21.59 11.98
N GLN A 44 -13.23 -22.81 12.50
CA GLN A 44 -13.44 -24.04 11.76
C GLN A 44 -14.95 -24.25 11.47
N ASN A 45 -15.40 -23.79 10.30
CA ASN A 45 -16.66 -24.21 9.68
C ASN A 45 -16.36 -24.81 8.30
N GLN A 46 -16.37 -26.14 8.27
CA GLN A 46 -16.55 -27.04 7.13
C GLN A 46 -17.68 -27.98 7.60
N ASP A 47 -18.81 -28.15 6.91
CA ASP A 47 -19.13 -27.85 5.50
C ASP A 47 -20.60 -27.40 5.26
N ASP A 48 -20.85 -26.91 4.04
CA ASP A 48 -22.14 -26.85 3.32
C ASP A 48 -23.31 -25.98 3.86
N ALA A 49 -24.40 -25.94 3.08
CA ALA A 49 -25.33 -24.81 2.99
C ALA A 49 -26.83 -25.19 2.99
N VAL A 50 -27.68 -24.14 2.99
CA VAL A 50 -29.14 -24.11 2.71
C VAL A 50 -30.11 -24.38 3.88
N SER A 51 -30.73 -23.28 4.34
CA SER A 51 -32.04 -23.19 5.03
C SER A 51 -32.19 -23.80 6.44
N GLY A 52 -33.21 -23.39 7.21
CA GLY A 52 -33.58 -24.06 8.48
C GLY A 52 -33.88 -23.15 9.67
N GLU A 53 -35.04 -22.52 9.65
CA GLU A 53 -35.70 -21.72 10.69
C GLU A 53 -35.65 -22.25 12.15
N SER A 54 -35.29 -21.37 13.11
CA SER A 54 -35.76 -21.37 14.52
C SER A 54 -35.29 -22.52 15.47
N MET A 55 -35.40 -22.48 16.82
CA MET A 55 -36.06 -21.51 17.71
C MET A 55 -35.45 -21.42 19.14
N GLY A 56 -35.06 -20.21 19.56
CA GLY A 56 -35.20 -19.68 20.94
C GLY A 56 -34.26 -20.14 22.08
N THR A 57 -34.21 -19.47 23.24
CA THR A 57 -34.74 -18.14 23.65
C THR A 57 -34.16 -17.74 25.04
N THR A 58 -33.96 -16.42 25.30
CA THR A 58 -33.74 -15.72 26.61
C THR A 58 -32.43 -14.90 26.65
N ASN A 59 -32.37 -13.61 26.99
CA ASN A 59 -33.37 -12.50 26.98
C ASN A 59 -32.67 -11.13 27.19
N GLN A 60 -33.29 -10.03 26.73
CA GLN A 60 -32.92 -8.61 26.97
C GLN A 60 -31.62 -8.12 26.27
N ALA A 61 -31.52 -6.88 25.75
CA ALA A 61 -32.50 -5.81 25.50
C ALA A 61 -32.09 -4.97 24.26
N PRO A 62 -33.03 -4.28 23.57
CA PRO A 62 -32.76 -3.63 22.28
C PRO A 62 -32.23 -2.18 22.40
N THR A 63 -31.16 -1.86 21.67
CA THR A 63 -30.71 -0.48 21.39
C THR A 63 -31.11 -0.05 19.96
N PRO A 64 -31.40 1.24 19.72
CA PRO A 64 -32.12 1.66 18.51
C PRO A 64 -31.23 1.74 17.27
N LYS A 65 -31.60 1.03 16.19
CA LYS A 65 -31.08 1.28 14.83
C LYS A 65 -31.49 2.70 14.39
N ARG A 66 -30.51 3.59 14.22
CA ARG A 66 -30.74 4.98 13.79
C ARG A 66 -31.29 5.01 12.35
N PRO A 67 -32.37 5.77 12.05
CA PRO A 67 -32.95 5.81 10.71
C PRO A 67 -32.08 6.57 9.71
N HIS A 68 -31.67 5.92 8.63
CA HIS A 68 -30.85 6.51 7.58
C HIS A 68 -31.63 7.54 6.76
N ASN A 69 -31.27 8.83 6.86
CA ASN A 69 -31.94 9.95 6.19
C ASN A 69 -31.61 10.03 4.68
N LYS A 70 -32.17 9.10 3.90
CA LYS A 70 -31.96 8.94 2.44
C LYS A 70 -32.14 10.24 1.62
N LYS A 71 -32.95 11.18 2.08
CA LYS A 71 -33.28 12.44 1.38
C LYS A 71 -32.10 13.40 1.21
N LYS A 72 -31.04 13.34 2.04
CA LYS A 72 -29.87 14.22 1.88
C LYS A 72 -28.89 13.75 0.80
N ARG A 73 -28.66 12.43 0.64
CA ARG A 73 -27.76 11.90 -0.40
C ARG A 73 -28.26 12.20 -1.82
N VAL A 74 -29.58 12.13 -2.06
CA VAL A 74 -30.18 12.44 -3.38
C VAL A 74 -29.90 13.89 -3.82
N ILE A 75 -29.92 14.86 -2.89
CA ILE A 75 -29.64 16.28 -3.20
C ILE A 75 -28.18 16.46 -3.65
N ILE A 76 -27.23 15.76 -3.03
CA ILE A 76 -25.81 15.84 -3.39
C ILE A 76 -25.57 15.25 -4.79
N VAL A 77 -26.19 14.12 -5.12
CA VAL A 77 -26.10 13.51 -6.47
C VAL A 77 -26.69 14.43 -7.54
N ILE A 78 -27.83 15.08 -7.26
CA ILE A 78 -28.44 16.05 -8.18
C ILE A 78 -27.53 17.28 -8.37
N LEU A 79 -26.90 17.79 -7.31
CA LEU A 79 -25.97 18.92 -7.40
C LEU A 79 -24.72 18.57 -8.22
N LEU A 80 -24.13 17.39 -8.02
CA LEU A 80 -22.98 16.92 -8.81
C LEU A 80 -23.35 16.75 -10.29
N ALA A 81 -24.51 16.15 -10.59
CA ALA A 81 -25.00 16.03 -11.97
C ALA A 81 -25.22 17.41 -12.63
N LEU A 82 -25.78 18.38 -11.91
CA LEU A 82 -25.95 19.76 -12.41
C LEU A 82 -24.61 20.47 -12.66
N VAL A 83 -23.62 20.30 -11.78
CA VAL A 83 -22.26 20.85 -12.00
C VAL A 83 -21.60 20.23 -13.24
N ILE A 84 -21.70 18.91 -13.42
CA ILE A 84 -21.19 18.22 -14.62
C ILE A 84 -21.87 18.75 -15.89
N ILE A 85 -23.20 18.92 -15.87
CA ILE A 85 -23.95 19.51 -17.01
C ILE A 85 -23.49 20.95 -17.30
N LEU A 86 -23.28 21.77 -16.27
CA LEU A 86 -22.79 23.14 -16.43
C LEU A 86 -21.36 23.20 -17.01
N VAL A 87 -20.47 22.28 -16.61
CA VAL A 87 -19.11 22.18 -17.18
C VAL A 87 -19.16 21.72 -18.64
N ILE A 88 -20.01 20.75 -18.98
CA ILE A 88 -20.19 20.28 -20.37
C ILE A 88 -20.74 21.41 -21.25
N VAL A 89 -21.79 22.12 -20.81
CA VAL A 89 -22.38 23.25 -21.54
C VAL A 89 -21.39 24.41 -21.66
N GLY A 90 -20.69 24.77 -20.58
CA GLY A 90 -19.67 25.81 -20.57
C GLY A 90 -18.52 25.52 -21.54
N GLY A 91 -17.96 24.30 -21.49
CA GLY A 91 -16.92 23.86 -22.42
C GLY A 91 -17.37 23.84 -23.88
N TYR A 92 -18.63 23.48 -24.14
CA TYR A 92 -19.22 23.50 -25.49
C TYR A 92 -19.41 24.93 -26.03
N LEU A 93 -19.74 25.90 -25.15
CA LEU A 93 -19.83 27.31 -25.51
C LEU A 93 -18.45 27.92 -25.78
N ILE A 94 -17.45 27.64 -24.94
CA ILE A 94 -16.06 28.10 -25.14
C ILE A 94 -15.48 27.56 -26.47
N LYS A 95 -15.78 26.32 -26.82
CA LYS A 95 -15.40 25.75 -28.14
C LYS A 95 -16.05 26.43 -29.35
N LYS A 96 -17.02 27.34 -29.15
CA LYS A 96 -17.68 28.11 -30.21
C LYS A 96 -17.18 29.55 -30.33
N THR A 97 -16.21 29.97 -29.51
CA THR A 97 -15.67 31.34 -29.49
C THR A 97 -14.16 31.42 -29.75
N VAL A 98 -13.53 30.34 -30.24
CA VAL A 98 -12.12 30.33 -30.65
C VAL A 98 -12.01 29.91 -32.12
N SER A 99 -12.20 30.90 -32.99
CA SER A 99 -11.78 30.91 -34.39
C SER A 99 -11.28 32.32 -34.73
N GLU A 100 -10.24 32.38 -35.57
CA GLU A 100 -9.62 33.60 -36.15
C GLU A 100 -8.73 34.47 -35.21
N THR A 101 -7.78 35.19 -35.84
CA THR A 101 -6.55 35.83 -35.27
C THR A 101 -5.39 34.83 -35.11
N SER A 102 -4.53 34.56 -36.12
CA SER A 102 -3.47 35.40 -36.73
C SER A 102 -2.27 35.69 -35.79
N VAL A 103 -1.02 35.82 -36.24
CA VAL A 103 -0.47 36.14 -37.59
C VAL A 103 0.81 35.33 -37.92
N ASP A 104 1.32 35.54 -39.14
CA ASP A 104 2.52 34.96 -39.75
C ASP A 104 3.86 35.51 -39.20
N SER A 105 4.96 34.76 -39.36
CA SER A 105 6.33 35.30 -39.56
C SER A 105 7.28 34.26 -40.17
N ASP A 106 7.75 34.54 -41.40
CA ASP A 106 8.96 34.03 -42.07
C ASP A 106 10.22 33.92 -41.14
N GLN A 107 11.31 33.19 -41.43
CA GLN A 107 11.96 33.01 -42.73
C GLN A 107 13.01 31.87 -42.80
N SER A 108 13.24 31.34 -44.01
CA SER A 108 14.46 30.64 -44.55
C SER A 108 15.19 29.57 -43.72
N ALA A 109 15.30 28.30 -44.14
CA ALA A 109 15.86 27.72 -45.39
C ALA A 109 17.38 27.39 -45.33
N GLN A 110 17.75 26.23 -45.88
CA GLN A 110 19.08 25.59 -45.77
C GLN A 110 20.00 25.82 -46.98
N SER A 111 21.23 25.31 -46.87
CA SER A 111 22.21 25.03 -47.94
C SER A 111 23.06 26.23 -48.40
N SER A 112 24.27 26.06 -48.97
CA SER A 112 24.91 24.84 -49.48
C SER A 112 26.42 24.76 -49.21
N GLN A 113 26.90 23.54 -48.95
CA GLN A 113 28.12 22.90 -49.48
C GLN A 113 29.44 23.70 -49.64
N SER A 114 30.52 23.15 -49.08
CA SER A 114 31.71 22.73 -49.87
C SER A 114 32.57 21.74 -49.08
N ALA A 115 33.35 20.90 -49.77
CA ALA A 115 34.00 19.73 -49.19
C ALA A 115 35.51 19.88 -49.00
N THR A 116 36.10 19.06 -48.13
CA THR A 116 37.42 18.43 -48.35
C THR A 116 37.51 17.13 -47.55
N TYR A 117 38.08 16.09 -48.17
CA TYR A 117 38.36 14.80 -47.53
C TYR A 117 39.52 14.92 -46.54
N GLN A 118 39.43 14.24 -45.38
CA GLN A 118 40.38 13.15 -45.10
C GLN A 118 39.90 12.20 -44.01
N SER A 119 40.35 10.95 -44.10
CA SER A 119 40.10 9.88 -43.14
C SER A 119 41.20 9.84 -42.09
N SER A 120 40.85 9.65 -40.81
CA SER A 120 41.66 8.86 -39.87
C SER A 120 40.87 8.39 -38.65
N ARG A 121 41.36 7.30 -38.07
CA ARG A 121 40.74 6.37 -37.11
C ARG A 121 41.24 6.61 -35.69
N SER A 122 40.51 6.10 -34.69
CA SER A 122 40.94 5.88 -33.27
C SER A 122 41.24 7.16 -32.46
N GLN A 123 40.52 7.43 -31.35
CA GLN A 123 40.47 6.75 -30.03
C GLN A 123 41.65 7.09 -29.09
N HIS A 124 41.31 7.21 -27.79
CA HIS A 124 42.18 7.51 -26.64
C HIS A 124 42.85 8.90 -26.61
N SER A 125 43.14 9.50 -25.44
CA SER A 125 42.50 9.46 -24.11
C SER A 125 43.22 10.44 -23.16
N SER A 126 42.49 11.12 -22.27
CA SER A 126 43.04 11.81 -21.08
C SER A 126 43.92 13.06 -21.40
N ALA A 127 44.30 13.94 -20.47
CA ALA A 127 44.00 14.06 -19.03
C ALA A 127 44.08 15.53 -18.54
N SER A 128 43.41 15.85 -17.42
CA SER A 128 43.72 16.95 -16.48
C SER A 128 43.62 18.42 -17.00
N SER A 129 43.39 19.44 -16.17
CA SER A 129 43.52 19.58 -14.71
C SER A 129 42.54 20.61 -14.08
N SER A 130 42.35 20.53 -12.75
CA SER A 130 42.04 21.57 -11.72
C SER A 130 41.46 22.95 -12.15
N SER A 131 40.50 23.56 -11.44
CA SER A 131 40.34 23.74 -9.97
C SER A 131 38.83 23.92 -9.61
N GLN A 132 38.29 23.55 -8.44
CA GLN A 132 38.46 24.11 -7.07
C GLN A 132 38.24 25.64 -6.98
N GLN A 133 37.59 26.24 -5.98
CA GLN A 133 36.85 25.80 -4.77
C GLN A 133 36.00 27.01 -4.26
N GLU A 134 34.93 26.92 -3.46
CA GLU A 134 34.20 25.78 -2.87
C GLU A 134 32.66 26.09 -2.84
N GLN A 135 31.82 26.16 -1.79
CA GLN A 135 31.90 26.01 -0.32
C GLN A 135 30.56 25.46 0.25
N ALA A 136 30.59 24.89 1.47
CA ALA A 136 29.51 24.24 2.21
C ALA A 136 28.59 25.25 3.00
N SER A 137 27.71 24.90 3.96
CA SER A 137 27.41 23.70 4.78
C SER A 137 25.98 23.84 5.37
N VAL A 138 25.31 22.93 6.10
CA VAL A 138 25.57 21.62 6.76
C VAL A 138 24.40 20.64 6.41
N ALA A 139 24.23 19.39 6.89
CA ALA A 139 24.94 18.53 7.85
C ALA A 139 24.79 17.04 7.47
N SER A 140 25.81 16.23 7.76
CA SER A 140 25.72 14.75 7.78
C SER A 140 25.68 14.23 9.22
N SER A 141 25.04 13.09 9.43
CA SER A 141 25.16 12.29 10.66
C SER A 141 25.68 10.89 10.31
N ASP A 142 27.00 10.77 10.16
CA ASP A 142 27.66 9.48 9.97
C ASP A 142 27.51 8.57 11.19
N SER A 143 27.26 7.27 10.96
CA SER A 143 27.31 6.21 11.98
C SER A 143 27.59 4.82 11.36
N ILE A 144 28.54 4.74 10.43
CA ILE A 144 28.97 3.44 9.87
C ILE A 144 29.88 2.71 10.87
N THR A 145 29.29 1.90 11.76
CA THR A 145 30.01 0.87 12.53
C THR A 145 29.16 -0.40 12.71
N GLY A 146 29.33 -1.37 11.81
CA GLY A 146 29.23 -2.80 12.13
C GLY A 146 27.84 -3.47 12.21
N ASP A 147 26.74 -2.73 12.23
CA ASP A 147 25.38 -3.28 12.34
C ASP A 147 24.48 -2.82 11.18
N ASP A 148 24.40 -3.60 10.10
CA ASP A 148 23.51 -3.36 8.94
C ASP A 148 22.03 -3.71 9.24
N GLN A 149 21.52 -3.26 10.41
CA GLN A 149 20.20 -3.59 10.92
C GLN A 149 19.37 -2.35 11.25
N LEU A 150 18.10 -2.36 10.82
CA LEU A 150 17.12 -1.34 11.18
C LEU A 150 16.79 -1.43 12.67
N VAL A 151 16.85 -0.30 13.38
CA VAL A 151 16.51 -0.20 14.80
C VAL A 151 15.26 0.65 14.97
N LYS A 152 14.12 0.00 15.22
CA LYS A 152 12.78 0.62 15.35
C LYS A 152 12.75 1.90 16.20
N ALA A 153 13.53 1.94 17.29
CA ALA A 153 13.53 3.06 18.23
C ALA A 153 14.20 4.35 17.70
N THR A 154 14.97 4.26 16.62
CA THR A 154 15.73 5.37 16.04
C THR A 154 15.36 5.65 14.57
N MET A 155 14.41 4.91 14.00
CA MET A 155 13.96 5.12 12.62
C MET A 155 13.26 6.47 12.47
N THR A 156 13.67 7.22 11.45
CA THR A 156 12.99 8.44 11.00
C THR A 156 11.59 8.12 10.43
N PRO A 157 10.70 9.13 10.26
CA PRO A 157 9.45 8.96 9.53
C PRO A 157 9.67 8.41 8.11
N ASN A 158 10.69 8.88 7.39
CA ASN A 158 11.07 8.39 6.06
C ASN A 158 11.45 6.89 6.08
N GLN A 159 12.34 6.48 6.99
CA GLN A 159 12.71 5.07 7.15
C GLN A 159 11.52 4.20 7.59
N THR A 160 10.60 4.75 8.39
CA THR A 160 9.38 4.06 8.82
C THR A 160 8.47 3.78 7.61
N ALA A 161 8.21 4.78 6.77
CA ALA A 161 7.41 4.60 5.57
C ALA A 161 8.10 3.68 4.55
N ALA A 162 9.41 3.84 4.34
CA ALA A 162 10.20 2.98 3.46
C ALA A 162 10.19 1.52 3.91
N ALA A 163 10.34 1.24 5.22
CA ALA A 163 10.26 -0.11 5.77
C ALA A 163 8.88 -0.73 5.55
N ILE A 164 7.80 0.03 5.77
CA ILE A 164 6.44 -0.43 5.52
C ILE A 164 6.23 -0.76 4.02
N ALA A 165 6.76 0.07 3.11
CA ALA A 165 6.67 -0.16 1.67
C ALA A 165 7.50 -1.37 1.19
N VAL A 166 8.79 -1.49 1.59
CA VAL A 166 9.63 -2.65 1.24
C VAL A 166 9.02 -3.94 1.80
N TYR A 167 8.52 -3.92 3.04
CA TYR A 167 7.81 -5.06 3.63
C TYR A 167 6.59 -5.46 2.78
N ALA A 168 5.71 -4.51 2.48
CA ALA A 168 4.50 -4.76 1.70
C ALA A 168 4.78 -5.29 0.28
N ASP A 169 5.89 -4.89 -0.33
CA ASP A 169 6.39 -5.46 -1.59
C ASP A 169 6.81 -6.93 -1.41
N ARG A 170 7.70 -7.21 -0.45
CA ARG A 170 8.25 -8.56 -0.21
C ARG A 170 7.18 -9.57 0.21
N VAL A 171 6.17 -9.16 0.97
CA VAL A 171 5.00 -10.01 1.27
C VAL A 171 3.89 -9.95 0.22
N SER A 172 4.14 -9.32 -0.93
CA SER A 172 3.26 -9.26 -2.12
C SER A 172 1.87 -8.63 -1.89
N ILE A 173 1.76 -7.74 -0.91
CA ILE A 173 0.56 -6.92 -0.67
C ILE A 173 0.54 -5.71 -1.62
N TRP A 174 1.69 -5.06 -1.78
CA TRP A 174 1.93 -3.93 -2.69
C TRP A 174 3.06 -4.27 -3.68
N PRO A 175 2.83 -5.21 -4.61
CA PRO A 175 3.88 -5.72 -5.49
C PRO A 175 4.52 -4.61 -6.31
N ALA A 176 5.86 -4.64 -6.38
CA ALA A 176 6.74 -3.69 -7.06
C ALA A 176 6.79 -2.26 -6.48
N ILE A 177 6.15 -1.96 -5.35
CA ILE A 177 6.15 -0.60 -4.74
C ILE A 177 7.56 -0.13 -4.30
N SER A 178 8.49 -1.05 -4.06
CA SER A 178 9.90 -0.74 -3.72
C SER A 178 10.86 -0.87 -4.92
N SER A 179 10.38 -1.32 -6.08
CA SER A 179 11.23 -1.57 -7.26
C SER A 179 11.72 -0.26 -7.89
N ASP A 180 13.00 -0.16 -8.26
CA ASP A 180 13.61 1.08 -8.78
C ASP A 180 12.92 1.65 -10.05
N GLY A 181 12.16 0.84 -10.79
CA GLY A 181 11.38 1.29 -11.95
C GLY A 181 10.08 2.03 -11.59
N MET A 182 9.51 1.79 -10.40
CA MET A 182 8.36 2.53 -9.86
C MET A 182 8.82 3.56 -8.82
N ALA A 183 9.70 3.16 -7.90
CA ALA A 183 10.23 3.96 -6.82
C ALA A 183 11.39 4.87 -7.26
N SER A 184 11.14 5.71 -8.27
CA SER A 184 11.97 6.89 -8.55
C SER A 184 11.88 7.88 -7.38
N HIS A 185 10.70 7.97 -6.77
CA HIS A 185 10.39 8.56 -5.47
C HIS A 185 9.19 7.84 -4.85
N LEU A 186 9.00 7.98 -3.54
CA LEU A 186 7.84 7.45 -2.82
C LEU A 186 7.13 8.59 -2.08
N ASN A 187 5.97 9.01 -2.60
CA ASN A 187 5.12 10.01 -1.94
C ASN A 187 4.28 9.34 -0.86
N VAL A 188 4.19 9.98 0.31
CA VAL A 188 3.42 9.51 1.47
C VAL A 188 2.57 10.65 1.99
N ALA A 189 1.29 10.69 1.60
CA ALA A 189 0.35 11.72 2.03
C ALA A 189 -0.33 11.33 3.35
N ILE A 190 -0.29 12.22 4.34
CA ILE A 190 -0.93 12.04 5.65
C ILE A 190 -2.32 12.67 5.63
N GLU A 191 -3.36 11.89 5.93
CA GLU A 191 -4.77 12.22 5.65
C GLU A 191 -5.71 11.83 6.81
N THR A 192 -6.85 12.50 6.97
CA THR A 192 -7.85 12.23 8.03
C THR A 192 -9.18 11.62 7.56
N ASN A 193 -9.47 11.62 6.26
CA ASN A 193 -10.66 11.00 5.67
C ASN A 193 -10.43 9.49 5.47
N ASN A 194 -10.43 8.76 6.59
CA ASN A 194 -10.08 7.35 6.75
C ASN A 194 -11.06 6.32 6.11
N PHE A 195 -11.63 6.57 4.91
CA PHE A 195 -12.36 5.62 4.03
C PHE A 195 -13.25 4.51 4.67
N ASP A 196 -13.85 4.75 5.85
CA ASP A 196 -14.46 3.70 6.68
C ASP A 196 -13.53 2.46 6.91
N LEU A 197 -12.21 2.66 7.03
CA LEU A 197 -11.22 1.59 7.28
C LEU A 197 -11.39 0.99 8.70
N SER A 198 -11.51 -0.35 8.79
CA SER A 198 -11.81 -1.09 10.04
C SER A 198 -10.72 -1.03 11.13
N TYR A 199 -9.51 -0.59 10.78
CA TYR A 199 -8.40 -0.35 11.72
C TYR A 199 -7.92 1.09 11.58
N GLU A 200 -8.70 2.03 12.10
CA GLU A 200 -8.33 3.45 12.18
C GLU A 200 -6.93 3.63 12.76
N GLY A 201 -6.12 4.53 12.20
CA GLY A 201 -4.82 4.89 12.76
C GLY A 201 -4.90 5.72 14.04
N GLN A 202 -3.74 6.15 14.53
CA GLN A 202 -3.69 7.16 15.59
C GLN A 202 -4.41 8.43 15.11
N ASP A 203 -5.29 9.01 15.94
CA ASP A 203 -6.04 10.24 15.65
C ASP A 203 -6.82 10.23 14.31
N ASN A 204 -7.29 9.05 13.89
CA ASN A 204 -7.95 8.77 12.60
C ASN A 204 -7.08 9.07 11.35
N VAL A 205 -5.75 9.02 11.51
CA VAL A 205 -4.79 9.25 10.44
C VAL A 205 -4.57 7.98 9.61
N ARG A 206 -4.56 8.14 8.29
CA ARG A 206 -4.00 7.18 7.32
C ARG A 206 -2.87 7.82 6.51
N TYR A 207 -2.05 6.97 5.90
CA TYR A 207 -0.89 7.32 5.10
C TYR A 207 -1.07 6.70 3.70
N ASP A 208 -1.36 7.50 2.69
CA ASP A 208 -1.48 7.03 1.30
C ASP A 208 -0.10 6.96 0.66
N VAL A 209 0.18 5.86 -0.03
CA VAL A 209 1.50 5.51 -0.55
C VAL A 209 1.46 5.42 -2.07
N GLN A 210 2.30 6.20 -2.72
CA GLN A 210 2.42 6.29 -4.18
C GLN A 210 3.90 6.20 -4.56
N ALA A 211 4.24 5.33 -5.52
CA ALA A 211 5.56 5.30 -6.14
C ALA A 211 5.52 5.96 -7.52
N GLY A 212 6.41 6.94 -7.74
CA GLY A 212 6.48 7.72 -8.97
C GLY A 212 5.33 8.73 -9.17
N ASP A 213 5.40 9.49 -10.26
CA ASP A 213 4.57 10.68 -10.51
C ASP A 213 3.08 10.38 -10.79
N ASN A 214 2.72 9.11 -11.03
CA ASN A 214 1.40 8.70 -11.50
C ASN A 214 0.55 8.13 -10.36
N GLY A 215 -0.75 8.42 -10.33
CA GLY A 215 -1.64 7.92 -9.30
C GLY A 215 -1.72 6.39 -9.30
N THR A 216 -1.37 5.77 -8.17
CA THR A 216 -1.57 4.33 -7.95
C THR A 216 -3.06 4.01 -7.89
N SER A 217 -3.51 3.13 -8.80
CA SER A 217 -4.84 2.54 -8.80
C SER A 217 -4.69 1.01 -8.89
N PRO A 218 -5.13 0.23 -7.88
CA PRO A 218 -5.77 0.66 -6.63
C PRO A 218 -4.90 1.60 -5.78
N MET A 219 -5.55 2.40 -4.93
CA MET A 219 -4.89 3.28 -3.99
C MET A 219 -4.31 2.46 -2.84
N LEU A 220 -3.04 2.67 -2.51
CA LEU A 220 -2.36 1.92 -1.46
C LEU A 220 -2.27 2.81 -0.22
N CYS A 221 -2.64 2.30 0.96
CA CYS A 221 -2.52 3.10 2.19
C CYS A 221 -2.33 2.25 3.44
N TYR A 222 -1.70 2.81 4.46
CA TYR A 222 -1.57 2.17 5.77
C TYR A 222 -2.09 3.05 6.90
N THR A 223 -2.48 2.40 7.99
CA THR A 223 -2.72 3.05 9.28
C THR A 223 -1.67 2.59 10.29
N LEU A 224 -1.28 3.51 11.19
CA LEU A 224 -0.28 3.25 12.24
C LEU A 224 -0.86 3.70 13.59
N LYS A 225 -0.92 2.78 14.56
CA LYS A 225 -1.51 3.03 15.90
C LYS A 225 -0.83 2.15 16.94
N ASN A 226 -0.25 2.76 17.98
CA ASN A 226 0.48 2.05 19.04
C ASN A 226 1.57 1.07 18.55
N GLY A 227 2.11 1.30 17.34
CA GLY A 227 3.09 0.41 16.69
C GLY A 227 2.49 -0.77 15.92
N THR A 228 1.16 -0.93 15.88
CA THR A 228 0.47 -1.78 14.90
C THR A 228 0.39 -1.07 13.56
N VAL A 229 0.63 -1.80 12.47
CA VAL A 229 0.48 -1.37 11.08
C VAL A 229 -0.60 -2.23 10.43
N ALA A 230 -1.62 -1.59 9.84
CA ALA A 230 -2.59 -2.26 8.97
C ALA A 230 -2.42 -1.75 7.54
N LEU A 231 -2.34 -2.69 6.58
CA LEU A 231 -2.06 -2.43 5.16
C LEU A 231 -3.33 -2.58 4.34
N TYR A 232 -3.62 -1.61 3.48
CA TYR A 232 -4.83 -1.56 2.65
C TYR A 232 -4.51 -1.38 1.17
N THR A 233 -5.44 -1.84 0.34
CA THR A 233 -5.43 -1.70 -1.12
C THR A 233 -6.87 -1.37 -1.52
N VAL A 234 -7.15 -0.09 -1.77
CA VAL A 234 -8.50 0.46 -1.92
C VAL A 234 -8.85 0.64 -3.40
N TYR A 235 -9.96 0.08 -3.83
CA TYR A 235 -10.35 0.03 -5.26
C TYR A 235 -11.28 1.19 -5.68
N GLY A 236 -11.82 1.94 -4.71
CA GLY A 236 -12.56 3.19 -4.93
C GLY A 236 -14.05 3.03 -5.25
N ASP A 237 -14.52 1.80 -5.49
CA ASP A 237 -15.93 1.41 -5.62
C ASP A 237 -16.47 0.65 -4.39
N GLU A 238 -15.66 0.51 -3.34
CA GLU A 238 -15.98 -0.24 -2.12
C GLU A 238 -17.07 0.46 -1.28
N GLU A 239 -18.22 -0.21 -1.08
CA GLU A 239 -19.29 0.26 -0.20
C GLU A 239 -19.18 -0.36 1.21
N GLY A 240 -18.82 0.46 2.20
CA GLY A 240 -18.88 0.10 3.62
C GLY A 240 -17.51 0.02 4.28
N GLU A 241 -17.42 -0.82 5.32
CA GLU A 241 -16.22 -0.93 6.16
C GLU A 241 -15.11 -1.74 5.44
N ILE A 242 -14.03 -1.05 5.08
CA ILE A 242 -12.90 -1.66 4.34
C ILE A 242 -11.99 -2.39 5.32
N SER A 243 -11.63 -3.63 5.01
CA SER A 243 -10.73 -4.46 5.83
C SER A 243 -9.30 -4.51 5.29
N PRO A 244 -8.27 -4.58 6.15
CA PRO A 244 -6.89 -4.58 5.71
C PRO A 244 -6.50 -5.90 5.05
N MET A 245 -5.62 -5.82 4.05
CA MET A 245 -4.95 -6.95 3.40
C MET A 245 -4.06 -7.72 4.39
N SER A 246 -3.46 -7.01 5.37
CA SER A 246 -2.74 -7.60 6.49
C SER A 246 -2.65 -6.64 7.68
N THR A 247 -2.47 -7.18 8.88
CA THR A 247 -2.20 -6.41 10.09
C THR A 247 -1.03 -7.05 10.86
N THR A 248 -0.02 -6.25 11.15
CA THR A 248 1.26 -6.64 11.75
C THR A 248 1.74 -5.55 12.71
N THR A 249 2.94 -5.67 13.29
CA THR A 249 3.56 -4.58 14.06
C THR A 249 4.81 -4.06 13.35
N LEU A 250 5.13 -2.79 13.58
CA LEU A 250 6.37 -2.17 13.11
C LEU A 250 7.63 -2.89 13.67
N THR A 251 7.51 -3.59 14.80
CA THR A 251 8.58 -4.49 15.28
C THR A 251 8.75 -5.67 14.33
N GLN A 252 7.67 -6.42 14.04
CA GLN A 252 7.73 -7.58 13.14
C GLN A 252 8.12 -7.22 11.69
N ILE A 253 7.79 -6.00 11.24
CA ILE A 253 8.29 -5.45 9.97
C ILE A 253 9.81 -5.30 10.01
N VAL A 254 10.36 -4.66 11.04
CA VAL A 254 11.81 -4.47 11.22
C VAL A 254 12.53 -5.81 11.40
N ASP A 255 12.02 -6.70 12.24
CA ASP A 255 12.59 -8.04 12.46
C ASP A 255 12.68 -8.83 11.15
N TYR A 256 11.63 -8.79 10.33
CA TYR A 256 11.59 -9.43 9.01
C TYR A 256 12.62 -8.84 8.05
N LEU A 257 12.63 -7.52 7.88
CA LEU A 257 13.54 -6.83 6.96
C LEU A 257 15.01 -7.03 7.33
N ASN A 258 15.33 -7.06 8.63
CA ASN A 258 16.67 -7.42 9.10
C ASN A 258 17.01 -8.89 8.79
N SER A 259 16.07 -9.82 8.96
CA SER A 259 16.28 -11.24 8.68
C SER A 259 16.46 -11.58 7.18
N GLU A 260 15.84 -10.80 6.30
CA GLU A 260 15.99 -10.91 4.84
C GLU A 260 17.15 -10.05 4.27
N ASN A 261 17.86 -9.29 5.12
CA ASN A 261 18.97 -8.38 4.77
C ASN A 261 18.54 -7.15 3.93
N GLU A 262 17.28 -6.71 4.07
CA GLU A 262 16.66 -5.61 3.31
C GLU A 262 16.92 -4.22 3.92
N ALA A 263 17.74 -4.11 4.97
CA ALA A 263 18.03 -2.84 5.65
C ALA A 263 18.58 -1.75 4.70
N GLN A 264 19.50 -2.11 3.79
CA GLN A 264 20.02 -1.20 2.79
C GLN A 264 18.96 -0.80 1.75
N SER A 265 18.03 -1.70 1.40
CA SER A 265 16.90 -1.39 0.51
C SER A 265 15.98 -0.35 1.13
N VAL A 266 15.72 -0.46 2.44
CA VAL A 266 14.94 0.53 3.20
C VAL A 266 15.64 1.88 3.25
N GLU A 267 16.95 1.92 3.52
CA GLU A 267 17.71 3.19 3.55
C GLU A 267 17.76 3.84 2.16
N ASN A 268 18.03 3.06 1.12
CA ASN A 268 18.01 3.52 -0.28
C ASN A 268 16.63 4.06 -0.70
N LEU A 269 15.54 3.51 -0.18
CA LEU A 269 14.19 4.00 -0.44
C LEU A 269 13.86 5.23 0.44
N ALA A 270 14.27 5.26 1.70
CA ALA A 270 14.02 6.34 2.66
C ALA A 270 14.55 7.70 2.17
N GLN A 271 15.69 7.70 1.48
CA GLN A 271 16.28 8.87 0.82
C GLN A 271 15.44 9.40 -0.35
N LYS A 272 14.53 8.58 -0.90
CA LYS A 272 13.56 8.93 -1.95
C LYS A 272 12.13 9.16 -1.41
N VAL A 273 11.90 9.07 -0.09
CA VAL A 273 10.57 9.28 0.51
C VAL A 273 10.28 10.78 0.67
N VAL A 274 9.11 11.20 0.22
CA VAL A 274 8.56 12.55 0.45
C VAL A 274 7.28 12.41 1.25
N ILE A 275 7.24 12.95 2.47
CA ILE A 275 6.06 12.93 3.34
C ILE A 275 5.36 14.30 3.28
N SER A 276 4.06 14.31 2.99
CA SER A 276 3.24 15.51 2.91
C SER A 276 2.05 15.43 3.88
N ASP A 277 1.94 16.38 4.80
CA ASP A 277 0.80 16.46 5.73
C ASP A 277 -0.36 17.23 5.07
N GLN A 278 -1.55 16.63 4.94
CA GLN A 278 -2.72 17.19 4.25
C GLN A 278 -3.96 17.31 5.17
N ARG A 279 -3.78 17.12 6.48
CA ARG A 279 -4.83 16.98 7.50
C ARG A 279 -5.50 18.28 7.96
#